data_AF-A0A7V1AFP3-F1
#
_entry.id   AF-A0A7V1AFP3-F1
#
_cell.length_a   1.000
_cell.length_b   1.000
_cell.length_c   1.000
_cell.angle_alpha   90.00
_cell.angle_beta   90.00
_cell.angle_gamma   90.00
#
_symmetry.space_group_name_H-M   'P 1'
#
loop_
_entity.id
_entity.type
_entity.pdbx_description
1 polymer ?
#
loop_
_entity_poly.entity_id
_entity_poly.type
_entity_poly.pdbx_seq_one_letter_code
_entity_poly.pdbx_strand_id
1 'polypeptide(L)' 'MADEDVNVGPSPTVKQVIDQFITSLRSDDGIDGRAIDSLEKLLQKPSVPKHDEINTALFDTPSDGDE' A
#
# COMPACT_ATOMS: atom_id res chain seq x y z
N MET A 1 7.20 13.40 -28.18
CA MET A 1 5.90 12.69 -28.11
C MET A 1 5.73 12.42 -26.63
N ALA A 2 4.71 13.00 -26.01
CA ALA A 2 4.52 12.91 -24.57
C ALA A 2 4.19 11.45 -24.23
N ASP A 3 5.01 10.83 -23.38
CA ASP A 3 4.66 9.64 -22.63
C ASP A 3 3.45 10.01 -21.76
N GLU A 4 2.26 9.86 -22.34
CA GLU A 4 1.01 9.93 -21.61
C GLU A 4 1.05 8.74 -20.65
N ASP A 5 1.42 9.03 -19.41
CA ASP A 5 1.44 8.14 -18.26
C ASP A 5 0.01 7.64 -18.10
N VAL A 6 -0.33 6.58 -18.85
CA VAL A 6 -1.64 5.98 -18.78
C VAL A 6 -1.75 5.46 -17.36
N ASN A 7 -2.60 6.11 -16.58
CA ASN A 7 -3.02 5.76 -15.23
C ASN A 7 -3.75 4.40 -15.25
N VAL A 8 -3.07 3.36 -15.70
CA VAL A 8 -3.53 1.98 -15.68
C VAL A 8 -3.09 1.46 -14.32
N GLY A 9 -4.06 1.22 -13.44
CA GLY A 9 -3.79 0.56 -12.17
C GLY A 9 -3.05 -0.78 -12.36
N PRO A 10 -2.60 -1.41 -11.26
CA PRO A 10 -1.79 -2.62 -11.32
C PRO A 10 -2.43 -3.71 -12.19
N SER A 11 -1.58 -4.45 -12.92
CA SER A 11 -2.04 -5.58 -13.73
C SER A 11 -2.78 -6.61 -12.85
N PRO A 12 -3.65 -7.45 -13.42
CA PRO A 12 -4.38 -8.47 -12.65
C PRO A 12 -3.47 -9.37 -11.81
N THR A 13 -2.30 -9.73 -12.35
CA THR A 13 -1.29 -10.50 -11.65
C THR A 13 -0.72 -9.73 -10.45
N VAL A 14 -0.37 -8.45 -10.65
CA VAL A 14 0.14 -7.61 -9.57
C VAL A 14 -0.91 -7.44 -8.46
N LYS A 15 -2.19 -7.31 -8.81
CA LYS A 15 -3.29 -7.27 -7.83
C LYS A 15 -3.37 -8.56 -7.01
N GLN A 16 -3.23 -9.74 -7.61
CA GLN A 16 -3.21 -11.00 -6.88
C GLN A 16 -2.01 -11.09 -5.92
N VAL A 17 -0.84 -10.62 -6.35
CA VAL A 17 0.35 -10.60 -5.49
C VAL A 17 0.15 -9.66 -4.30
N ILE A 18 -0.42 -8.47 -4.53
CA ILE A 18 -0.75 -7.52 -3.46
C ILE A 18 -1.75 -8.15 -2.48
N ASP A 19 -2.81 -8.79 -2.96
CA ASP A 19 -3.84 -9.43 -2.13
C ASP A 19 -3.27 -10.54 -1.22
N GLN A 20 -2.43 -11.42 -1.78
CA GLN A 20 -1.75 -12.46 -0.99
C GLN A 20 -0.76 -11.88 0.03
N PHE A 21 -0.05 -10.82 -0.36
CA PHE A 21 0.90 -10.14 0.52
C PHE A 21 0.18 -9.47 1.71
N ILE A 22 -0.90 -8.74 1.46
CA ILE A 22 -1.73 -8.11 2.50
C ILE A 22 -2.36 -9.16 3.40
N THR A 23 -2.88 -10.26 2.86
CA THR A 23 -3.42 -11.37 3.65
C THR A 23 -2.37 -11.98 4.59
N SER A 24 -1.14 -12.14 4.10
CA SER A 24 -0.03 -12.65 4.91
C SER A 24 0.34 -11.68 6.03
N LEU A 25 0.37 -10.38 5.75
CA LEU A 25 0.63 -9.34 6.76
C LEU A 25 -0.46 -9.29 7.83
N ARG A 26 -1.74 -9.41 7.46
CA ARG A 26 -2.85 -9.42 8.43
C ARG A 26 -2.87 -10.65 9.34
N SER A 27 -2.15 -11.71 8.96
CA SER A 27 -1.99 -12.90 9.79
C SER A 27 -0.90 -12.73 10.85
N ASP A 28 -0.13 -11.64 10.80
CA ASP A 28 0.89 -11.29 11.81
C ASP A 28 0.28 -10.32 12.83
N ASP A 29 0.03 -10.82 14.06
CA ASP A 29 -0.50 -10.02 15.16
C ASP A 29 0.43 -8.87 15.60
N GLY A 30 1.69 -8.86 15.16
CA GLY A 30 2.66 -7.81 15.46
C GLY A 30 2.54 -6.56 14.58
N ILE A 31 1.72 -6.59 13.53
CA ILE A 31 1.57 -5.50 12.58
C ILE A 31 0.19 -4.84 12.77
N ASP A 32 0.17 -3.53 13.01
CA ASP A 32 -1.08 -2.78 13.17
C ASP A 32 -1.93 -2.84 11.88
N GLY A 33 -3.21 -3.18 12.02
CA GLY A 33 -4.12 -3.30 10.89
C GLY A 33 -4.21 -2.02 10.04
N ARG A 34 -4.12 -0.83 10.65
CA ARG A 34 -4.20 0.46 9.94
C ARG A 34 -2.95 0.71 9.09
N ALA A 35 -1.79 0.26 9.56
CA ALA A 35 -0.56 0.28 8.79
C ALA A 35 -0.67 -0.62 7.55
N ILE A 36 -1.28 -1.80 7.71
CA ILE A 36 -1.54 -2.72 6.59
C ILE A 36 -2.54 -2.10 5.59
N ASP A 37 -3.63 -1.50 6.06
CA ASP A 37 -4.61 -0.81 5.21
C ASP A 37 -3.98 0.35 4.42
N SER A 38 -3.06 1.08 5.04
CA SER A 38 -2.35 2.20 4.40
C SER A 38 -1.34 1.71 3.37
N LEU A 39 -0.64 0.63 3.65
CA LEU A 39 0.26 -0.02 2.71
C LEU A 39 -0.50 -0.59 1.51
N GLU A 40 -1.66 -1.21 1.72
CA GLU A 40 -2.52 -1.71 0.65
C GLU A 40 -2.92 -0.60 -0.32
N LYS A 41 -3.41 0.53 0.21
CA LYS A 41 -3.78 1.71 -0.59
C LYS A 41 -2.59 2.26 -1.37
N LEU A 42 -1.39 2.23 -0.78
CA LEU A 42 -0.16 2.68 -1.44
C LEU A 42 0.21 1.76 -2.61
N LEU A 43 0.17 0.44 -2.40
CA LEU A 43 0.54 -0.57 -3.41
C LEU A 43 -0.46 -0.68 -4.56
N GLN A 44 -1.72 -0.27 -4.35
CA GLN A 44 -2.72 -0.21 -5.43
C GLN A 44 -2.52 0.97 -6.39
N LYS A 45 -1.66 1.94 -6.06
CA LYS A 45 -1.34 3.04 -6.96
C LYS A 45 -0.53 2.53 -8.17
N PRO A 46 -0.68 3.13 -9.35
CA PRO A 46 0.06 2.74 -10.55
C PRO A 46 1.56 3.11 -10.50
N SER A 47 2.00 3.81 -9.46
CA SER A 47 3.38 4.27 -9.30
C SER A 47 4.14 3.38 -8.31
N VAL A 48 5.43 3.18 -8.57
CA VAL A 48 6.33 2.53 -7.60
C VAL A 48 6.46 3.42 -6.37
N PRO A 49 6.02 2.99 -5.19
CA PRO A 49 6.10 3.81 -3.99
C PRO A 49 7.56 3.99 -3.56
N LYS A 50 7.90 5.20 -3.14
CA LYS A 50 9.23 5.51 -2.59
C LYS A 50 9.36 4.97 -1.19
N HIS A 51 10.62 4.80 -0.76
CA HIS A 51 10.95 4.30 0.57
C HIS A 51 10.29 5.14 1.70
N ASP A 52 10.29 6.47 1.58
CA ASP A 52 9.61 7.37 2.53
C ASP A 52 8.09 7.14 2.59
N GLU A 53 7.44 6.90 1.44
CA GLU A 53 6.00 6.65 1.39
C GLU A 53 5.63 5.32 2.06
N ILE A 54 6.48 4.30 1.89
CA ILE A 54 6.33 3.00 2.56
C ILE A 54 6.50 3.15 4.07
N ASN A 55 7.54 3.86 4.52
CA ASN A 55 7.75 4.13 5.94
C ASN A 55 6.58 4.90 6.56
N THR A 56 6.07 5.91 5.86
CA THR A 56 4.91 6.69 6.30
C THR A 56 3.69 5.78 6.44
N ALA A 57 3.42 4.93 5.46
CA ALA A 57 2.30 4.00 5.48
C ALA A 57 2.41 2.94 6.59
N LEU A 58 3.62 2.53 6.97
CA LEU A 58 3.84 1.50 7.98
C LEU A 58 3.91 2.05 9.42
N PHE A 59 4.43 3.26 9.61
CA PHE A 59 4.84 3.74 10.94
C PHE A 59 4.28 5.12 11.31
N ASP A 60 3.87 5.92 10.33
CA ASP A 60 3.44 7.31 10.51
C ASP A 60 1.97 7.52 10.11
N THR A 61 1.20 6.43 10.04
CA THR A 61 -0.24 6.54 9.80
C THR A 61 -0.84 7.33 10.96
N PRO A 62 -1.48 8.49 10.69
CA PRO A 62 -2.06 9.27 11.75
C PRO A 62 -3.05 8.37 12.49
N SER A 63 -2.85 8.21 13.79
CA SER A 63 -3.88 7.67 14.67
C SER A 63 -5.12 8.52 14.45
N ASP A 64 -6.11 7.98 13.76
CA ASP A 64 -7.48 8.48 13.81
C ASP A 64 -7.91 8.33 15.29
N GLY A 65 -7.60 9.34 16.12
CA GLY A 65 -7.79 9.26 17.58
C GLY A 65 -6.95 10.17 18.49
N ASP A 66 -6.47 11.34 18.05
CA ASP A 66 -6.14 12.43 18.98
C ASP A 66 -7.13 13.60 18.74
N GLU A 67 -8.32 13.46 19.36
CA GLU A 67 -9.14 14.56 19.88
C GLU A 67 -9.19 14.43 21.41
#